data_AF-G5EDV8-F1
#
_entry.id   AF-G5EDV8-F1
#
_cell.length_a   1.000
_cell.length_b   1.000
_cell.length_c   1.000
_cell.angle_alpha   90.00
_cell.angle_beta   90.00
_cell.angle_gamma   90.00
#
_symmetry.space_group_name_H-M   'P 1'
#
loop_
_entity.id
_entity.type
_entity.pdbx_description
1 polymer ?
#
loop_
_entity_poly.entity_id
_entity_poly.type
_entity_poly.pdbx_seq_one_letter_code
_entity_poly.pdbx_strand_id
1 'polypeptide(L)'
;MDLLLERLVSICSVYDELPHSFDDTLIDKLVDSIQFEAVIRWAINEIDQEHTSVFLRRRYSDFICQVPSTEARRLLIISGAVEIFARRSRASPSSCIADAATQILSRYAMDLAAEECITYVESLRNSPRQGERSLKLLVKLKEIHSNLTIPLTPGSWSNESNRVDVISLLLALNPNPCDGIEAYRDNDHLIENVDQLIDMLLYSPAVKIYHKTKILHRMNERHFKTFFEQLIVDVKIESKITIGEVTGLLSSLAPRASHQQMAQLFESLGGRVLESRSLLQELFRIYGPDVFEFPEFSDFKNRLRTLLTNMIRTSMLESAWEQTDTALEIAYIFPCFLPENEDIQALSQNNRNSPYVMCSVLKLMRDHYGGIPEDLIRHFLLESADPAPKLICMKYLSNPDFFDSLSAEELEKYLDAGLSDDGMEMRQEAIKLAEKALGKAQLKDRVIDVITEYKNDRWLSRYVRRLLCEELAPQPENESILILRQMLSSLNVHANEDEVKDCY
;
A
#
# COMPACT_ATOMS: atom_id res chain seq x y z
N MET A 1 25.61 -29.29 10.98
CA MET A 1 25.89 -29.95 9.69
C MET A 1 27.02 -30.95 9.87
N ASP A 2 28.19 -30.55 10.37
CA ASP A 2 29.35 -31.44 10.52
C ASP A 2 29.11 -32.65 11.42
N LEU A 3 28.40 -32.52 12.54
CA LEU A 3 28.01 -33.66 13.41
C LEU A 3 27.00 -34.63 12.77
N LEU A 4 26.13 -34.11 11.91
CA LEU A 4 25.14 -34.91 11.18
C LEU A 4 25.82 -35.63 10.02
N LEU A 5 26.74 -34.96 9.32
CA LEU A 5 27.65 -35.53 8.32
C LEU A 5 28.61 -36.56 8.94
N GLU A 6 29.21 -36.30 10.10
CA GLU A 6 30.07 -37.26 10.81
C GLU A 6 29.30 -38.51 11.23
N ARG A 7 28.05 -38.35 11.73
CA ARG A 7 27.18 -39.50 12.02
C ARG A 7 26.80 -40.25 10.75
N LEU A 8 26.47 -39.55 9.68
CA LEU A 8 26.09 -40.16 8.40
C LEU A 8 27.29 -40.90 7.78
N VAL A 9 28.49 -40.33 7.86
CA VAL A 9 29.76 -40.95 7.46
C VAL A 9 30.09 -42.16 8.34
N SER A 10 29.89 -42.07 9.66
CA SER A 10 30.08 -43.19 10.60
C SER A 10 29.08 -44.33 10.42
N ILE A 11 27.88 -44.04 9.92
CA ILE A 11 26.87 -45.04 9.58
C ILE A 11 27.21 -45.67 8.23
N CYS A 12 27.65 -44.85 7.26
CA CYS A 12 28.11 -45.32 5.96
C CYS A 12 29.42 -46.12 6.02
N SER A 13 30.24 -45.95 7.06
CA SER A 13 31.50 -46.70 7.23
C SER A 13 31.31 -48.16 7.65
N VAL A 14 30.07 -48.60 7.87
CA VAL A 14 29.71 -50.02 8.08
C VAL A 14 29.59 -50.78 6.75
N TYR A 15 29.49 -50.07 5.62
CA TYR A 15 29.49 -50.67 4.29
C TYR A 15 30.92 -50.74 3.75
N ASP A 16 31.41 -51.96 3.44
CA ASP A 16 32.76 -52.20 2.92
C ASP A 16 33.04 -51.45 1.59
N GLU A 17 31.99 -51.11 0.83
CA GLU A 17 32.02 -50.22 -0.33
C GLU A 17 30.79 -49.28 -0.30
N LEU A 18 31.02 -47.98 -0.56
CA LEU A 18 29.94 -47.01 -0.74
C LEU A 18 29.11 -47.39 -1.98
N PRO A 19 27.77 -47.49 -1.88
CA PRO A 19 26.93 -47.86 -3.01
C PRO A 19 27.12 -46.91 -4.19
N HIS A 20 27.29 -47.48 -5.37
CA HIS A 20 27.49 -46.70 -6.61
C HIS A 20 26.25 -45.88 -7.03
N SER A 21 25.11 -46.09 -6.38
CA SER A 21 23.91 -45.26 -6.49
C SER A 21 23.15 -45.25 -5.15
N PHE A 22 22.65 -44.08 -4.75
CA PHE A 22 21.66 -43.96 -3.68
C PHE A 22 20.31 -44.47 -4.22
N ASP A 23 20.03 -45.77 -4.05
CA ASP A 23 18.69 -46.29 -4.27
C ASP A 23 17.78 -46.00 -3.07
N ASP A 24 16.46 -46.04 -3.27
CA ASP A 24 15.47 -45.77 -2.23
C ASP A 24 15.66 -46.70 -1.02
N THR A 25 16.24 -47.88 -1.22
CA THR A 25 16.48 -48.89 -0.18
C THR A 25 17.64 -48.52 0.74
N LEU A 26 18.69 -47.87 0.21
CA LEU A 26 19.79 -47.32 0.99
C LEU A 26 19.35 -46.06 1.74
N ILE A 27 18.52 -45.22 1.12
CA ILE A 27 17.91 -44.05 1.75
C ILE A 27 17.03 -44.51 2.92
N ASP A 28 16.19 -45.53 2.72
CA ASP A 28 15.36 -46.12 3.77
C ASP A 28 16.22 -46.70 4.91
N LYS A 29 17.32 -47.41 4.61
CA LYS A 29 18.26 -47.91 5.63
C LYS A 29 19.00 -46.79 6.36
N LEU A 30 19.36 -45.70 5.67
CA LEU A 30 19.98 -44.52 6.27
C LEU A 30 18.98 -43.81 7.18
N VAL A 31 17.73 -43.65 6.75
CA VAL A 31 16.62 -43.11 7.54
C VAL A 31 16.34 -43.99 8.77
N ASP A 32 16.35 -45.31 8.63
CA ASP A 32 16.16 -46.28 9.73
C ASP A 32 17.32 -46.27 10.74
N SER A 33 18.53 -45.98 10.29
CA SER A 33 19.73 -45.90 11.13
C SER A 33 19.92 -44.55 11.84
N ILE A 34 19.25 -43.49 11.34
CA ILE A 34 19.19 -42.19 12.00
C ILE A 34 18.12 -42.29 13.10
N GLN A 35 18.54 -42.23 14.36
CA GLN A 35 17.60 -42.06 15.47
C GLN A 35 16.91 -40.70 15.33
N PHE A 36 15.74 -40.68 14.70
CA PHE A 36 14.97 -39.47 14.38
C PHE A 36 14.70 -38.60 15.62
N GLU A 37 14.51 -39.24 16.77
CA GLU A 37 14.41 -38.59 18.09
C GLU A 37 15.65 -37.76 18.45
N ALA A 38 16.85 -38.27 18.15
CA ALA A 38 18.09 -37.55 18.39
C ALA A 38 18.25 -36.34 17.46
N VAL A 39 17.75 -36.43 16.22
CA VAL A 39 17.77 -35.31 15.26
C VAL A 39 16.81 -34.21 15.69
N ILE A 40 15.61 -34.56 16.16
CA ILE A 40 14.63 -33.61 16.67
C ILE A 40 15.16 -32.88 17.91
N ARG A 41 15.73 -33.61 18.88
CA ARG A 41 16.35 -32.99 20.07
C ARG A 41 17.50 -32.08 19.71
N TRP A 42 18.35 -32.51 18.76
CA TRP A 42 19.42 -31.65 18.25
C TRP A 42 18.86 -30.37 17.62
N ALA A 43 17.88 -30.47 16.73
CA ALA A 43 17.27 -29.32 16.07
C ALA A 43 16.64 -28.33 17.07
N ILE A 44 15.97 -28.80 18.12
CA ILE A 44 15.44 -27.94 19.19
C ILE A 44 16.57 -27.21 19.92
N ASN A 45 17.64 -27.92 20.29
CA ASN A 45 18.76 -27.30 20.99
C ASN A 45 19.49 -26.27 20.13
N GLU A 46 19.62 -26.51 18.83
CA GLU A 46 20.24 -25.59 17.88
C GLU A 46 19.43 -24.30 17.69
N ILE A 47 18.10 -24.33 17.87
CA ILE A 47 17.29 -23.11 17.84
C ILE A 47 17.74 -22.13 18.93
N ASP A 48 18.07 -22.63 20.13
CA ASP A 48 18.51 -21.82 21.27
C ASP A 48 19.96 -21.34 21.17
N GLN A 49 20.76 -21.87 20.25
CA GLN A 49 22.15 -21.47 20.10
C GLN A 49 22.28 -20.12 19.41
N GLU A 50 23.09 -19.21 19.95
CA GLU A 50 23.24 -17.85 19.39
C GLU A 50 23.90 -17.82 18.01
N HIS A 51 24.83 -18.76 17.76
CA HIS A 51 25.55 -18.88 16.50
C HIS A 51 24.69 -19.40 15.33
N THR A 52 23.51 -19.95 15.60
CA THR A 52 22.58 -20.36 14.55
C THR A 52 22.09 -19.14 13.78
N SER A 53 21.96 -19.23 12.46
CA SER A 53 21.43 -18.12 11.65
C SER A 53 19.90 -18.07 11.69
N VAL A 54 19.30 -16.91 11.42
CA VAL A 54 17.83 -16.76 11.31
C VAL A 54 17.25 -17.74 10.27
N PHE A 55 17.96 -17.93 9.15
CA PHE A 55 17.57 -18.85 8.09
C PHE A 55 17.53 -20.30 8.60
N LEU A 56 18.58 -20.75 9.29
CA LEU A 56 18.63 -22.11 9.84
C LEU A 56 17.59 -22.33 10.93
N ARG A 57 17.35 -21.35 11.81
CA ARG A 57 16.27 -21.45 12.82
C ARG A 57 14.91 -21.66 12.20
N ARG A 58 14.61 -20.96 11.09
CA ARG A 58 13.35 -21.17 10.34
C ARG A 58 13.27 -22.57 9.74
N ARG A 59 14.36 -23.07 9.16
CA ARG A 59 14.40 -24.44 8.63
C ARG A 59 14.21 -25.49 9.72
N TYR A 60 14.82 -25.28 10.89
CA TYR A 60 14.65 -26.18 12.03
C TYR A 60 13.23 -26.12 12.59
N SER A 61 12.64 -24.93 12.75
CA SER A 61 11.24 -24.81 13.19
C SER A 61 10.26 -25.44 12.20
N ASP A 62 10.45 -25.21 10.90
CA ASP A 62 9.64 -25.82 9.83
C ASP A 62 9.76 -27.35 9.85
N PHE A 63 10.97 -27.88 9.99
CA PHE A 63 11.22 -29.32 10.12
C PHE A 63 10.53 -29.90 11.36
N ILE A 64 10.70 -29.27 12.53
CA ILE A 64 10.05 -29.72 13.78
C ILE A 64 8.53 -29.70 13.64
N CYS A 65 7.94 -28.70 12.95
CA CYS A 65 6.50 -28.59 12.78
C CYS A 65 5.87 -29.67 11.88
N GLN A 66 6.68 -30.47 11.17
CA GLN A 66 6.22 -31.63 10.41
C GLN A 66 5.92 -32.84 11.32
N VAL A 67 6.42 -32.83 12.57
CA VAL A 67 6.19 -33.92 13.52
C VAL A 67 4.71 -33.95 13.93
N PRO A 68 4.04 -35.12 13.86
CA PRO A 68 2.65 -35.23 14.30
C PRO A 68 2.47 -34.85 15.77
N SER A 69 1.34 -34.21 16.10
CA SER A 69 0.99 -33.79 17.47
C SER A 69 1.11 -34.92 18.51
N THR A 70 0.73 -36.15 18.14
CA THR A 70 0.81 -37.34 19.00
C THR A 70 2.24 -37.66 19.45
N GLU A 71 3.22 -37.39 18.60
CA GLU A 71 4.64 -37.65 18.87
C GLU A 71 5.35 -36.45 19.51
N ALA A 72 4.83 -35.24 19.32
CA ALA A 72 5.45 -34.00 19.80
C ALA A 72 5.68 -34.00 21.32
N ARG A 73 4.74 -34.54 22.09
CA ARG A 73 4.90 -34.69 23.55
C ARG A 73 5.94 -35.75 23.92
N ARG A 74 5.91 -36.94 23.28
CA ARG A 74 6.89 -38.02 23.53
C ARG A 74 8.32 -37.55 23.28
N LEU A 75 8.50 -36.72 22.27
CA LEU A 75 9.80 -36.20 21.83
C LEU A 75 10.21 -34.90 22.54
N LEU A 76 9.44 -34.44 23.54
CA LEU A 76 9.71 -33.22 24.34
C LEU A 76 9.81 -31.94 23.49
N ILE A 77 9.15 -31.90 22.33
CA ILE A 77 9.15 -30.72 21.44
C ILE A 77 8.46 -29.53 22.12
N ILE A 78 7.28 -29.77 22.72
CA ILE A 78 6.46 -28.71 23.33
C ILE A 78 7.19 -28.12 24.53
N SER A 79 7.62 -28.96 25.48
CA SER A 79 8.33 -28.52 26.68
C SER A 79 9.64 -27.81 26.34
N GLY A 80 10.40 -28.31 25.36
CA GLY A 80 11.62 -27.66 24.89
C GLY A 80 11.36 -26.28 24.30
N ALA A 81 10.32 -26.13 23.48
CA ALA A 81 9.95 -24.84 22.90
C ALA A 81 9.44 -23.84 23.96
N VAL A 82 8.68 -24.29 24.98
CA VAL A 82 8.24 -23.44 26.11
C VAL A 82 9.45 -22.94 26.89
N GLU A 83 10.41 -23.82 27.19
CA GLU A 83 11.61 -23.45 27.95
C GLU A 83 12.48 -22.43 27.19
N ILE A 84 12.72 -22.67 25.89
CA ILE A 84 13.45 -21.74 25.03
C ILE A 84 12.74 -20.38 25.01
N PHE A 85 11.42 -20.37 24.82
CA PHE A 85 10.64 -19.15 24.81
C PHE A 85 10.74 -18.40 26.15
N ALA A 86 10.51 -19.08 27.28
CA ALA A 86 10.53 -18.48 28.61
C ALA A 86 11.90 -17.87 28.97
N ARG A 87 12.99 -18.51 28.54
CA ARG A 87 14.35 -18.05 28.75
C ARG A 87 14.69 -16.85 27.87
N ARG A 88 14.31 -16.89 26.59
CA ARG A 88 14.74 -15.91 25.58
C ARG A 88 13.82 -14.70 25.47
N SER A 89 12.54 -14.81 25.84
CA SER A 89 11.62 -13.68 25.82
C SER A 89 12.09 -12.53 26.73
N ARG A 90 12.73 -12.85 27.86
CA ARG A 90 13.22 -11.88 28.85
C ARG A 90 14.49 -11.13 28.45
N ALA A 91 15.32 -11.72 27.59
CA ALA A 91 16.68 -11.24 27.34
C ALA A 91 16.79 -10.24 26.19
N SER A 92 15.89 -10.28 25.19
CA SER A 92 15.95 -9.35 24.06
C SER A 92 14.60 -9.20 23.32
N PRO A 93 14.19 -7.97 22.94
CA PRO A 93 12.89 -7.66 22.32
C PRO A 93 12.70 -8.15 20.87
N SER A 94 13.68 -8.85 20.29
CA SER A 94 13.59 -9.37 18.92
C SER A 94 14.46 -10.61 18.72
N SER A 95 14.39 -11.53 19.68
CA SER A 95 15.09 -12.79 19.52
C SER A 95 14.40 -13.62 18.44
N CYS A 96 15.01 -13.73 17.27
CA CYS A 96 14.62 -14.71 16.24
C CYS A 96 14.50 -16.15 16.79
N ILE A 97 15.10 -16.42 17.96
CA ILE A 97 14.93 -17.64 18.75
C ILE A 97 13.51 -17.73 19.32
N ALA A 98 13.02 -16.64 19.94
CA ALA A 98 11.67 -16.57 20.48
C ALA A 98 10.63 -16.72 19.36
N ASP A 99 10.86 -16.11 18.19
CA ASP A 99 9.97 -16.27 17.02
C ASP A 99 9.91 -17.74 16.54
N ALA A 100 11.04 -18.43 16.49
CA ALA A 100 11.10 -19.83 16.10
C ALA A 100 10.39 -20.73 17.13
N ALA A 101 10.59 -20.47 18.42
CA ALA A 101 9.88 -21.16 19.50
C ALA A 101 8.36 -20.89 19.43
N THR A 102 7.94 -19.64 19.22
CA THR A 102 6.53 -19.25 19.03
C THR A 102 5.92 -19.97 17.83
N GLN A 103 6.64 -20.15 16.73
CA GLN A 103 6.14 -20.91 15.57
C GLN A 103 5.84 -22.37 15.95
N ILE A 104 6.77 -23.03 16.65
CA ILE A 104 6.59 -24.41 17.13
C ILE A 104 5.40 -24.48 18.09
N LEU A 105 5.34 -23.60 19.08
CA LEU A 105 4.23 -23.56 20.04
C LEU A 105 2.87 -23.27 19.37
N SER A 106 2.86 -22.43 18.34
CA SER A 106 1.64 -22.15 17.57
C SER A 106 1.14 -23.38 16.80
N ARG A 107 2.06 -24.21 16.29
CA ARG A 107 1.73 -25.47 15.61
C ARG A 107 1.07 -26.48 16.56
N TYR A 108 1.51 -26.51 17.82
CA TYR A 108 1.07 -27.46 18.85
C TYR A 108 0.12 -26.84 19.88
N ALA A 109 -0.49 -25.69 19.60
CA ALA A 109 -1.31 -24.91 20.55
C ALA A 109 -2.42 -25.71 21.26
N MET A 110 -3.02 -26.69 20.56
CA MET A 110 -4.07 -27.58 21.11
C MET A 110 -3.52 -28.58 22.13
N ASP A 111 -2.23 -28.91 22.01
CA ASP A 111 -1.56 -29.93 22.80
C ASP A 111 -0.82 -29.35 24.00
N LEU A 112 -0.86 -28.03 24.25
CA LEU A 112 -0.24 -27.43 25.43
C LEU A 112 -1.03 -27.75 26.70
N ALA A 113 -0.32 -28.07 27.78
CA ALA A 113 -0.89 -28.20 29.11
C ALA A 113 -1.16 -26.82 29.76
N ALA A 114 -2.04 -26.79 30.77
CA ALA A 114 -2.38 -25.55 31.48
C ALA A 114 -1.14 -24.84 32.06
N GLU A 115 -0.21 -25.58 32.66
CA GLU A 115 1.03 -25.04 33.23
C GLU A 115 1.96 -24.43 32.16
N GLU A 116 2.00 -25.02 30.96
CA GLU A 116 2.78 -24.53 29.82
C GLU A 116 2.17 -23.22 29.29
N CYS A 117 0.84 -23.15 29.20
CA CYS A 117 0.12 -21.93 28.85
C CYS A 117 0.38 -20.82 29.88
N ILE A 118 0.31 -21.11 31.19
CA ILE A 118 0.59 -20.14 32.26
C ILE A 118 2.06 -19.66 32.16
N THR A 119 3.00 -20.57 31.93
CA THR A 119 4.42 -20.22 31.74
C THR A 119 4.62 -19.29 30.56
N TYR A 120 3.91 -19.53 29.45
CA TYR A 120 3.94 -18.67 28.27
C TYR A 120 3.40 -17.25 28.57
N VAL A 121 2.27 -17.16 29.27
CA VAL A 121 1.68 -15.87 29.71
C VAL A 121 2.67 -15.09 30.57
N GLU A 122 3.19 -15.69 31.64
CA GLU A 122 4.14 -15.03 32.55
C GLU A 122 5.42 -14.62 31.84
N SER A 123 5.90 -15.42 30.89
CA SER A 123 7.09 -15.12 30.11
C SER A 123 6.88 -13.92 29.17
N LEU A 124 5.66 -13.73 28.63
CA LEU A 124 5.29 -12.56 27.84
C LEU A 124 5.13 -11.31 28.72
N ARG A 125 4.44 -11.41 29.86
CA ARG A 125 4.22 -10.28 30.78
C ARG A 125 5.51 -9.64 31.26
N ASN A 126 6.49 -10.49 31.59
CA ASN A 126 7.78 -10.09 32.14
C ASN A 126 8.84 -9.81 31.06
N SER A 127 8.46 -9.79 29.80
CA SER A 127 9.38 -9.53 28.69
C SER A 127 9.37 -8.07 28.23
N PRO A 128 10.51 -7.56 27.69
CA PRO A 128 10.52 -6.32 26.93
C PRO A 128 9.62 -6.41 25.69
N ARG A 129 9.63 -5.38 24.82
CA ARG A 129 8.79 -5.33 23.61
C ARG A 129 8.83 -6.66 22.84
N GLN A 130 7.67 -7.25 22.57
CA GLN A 130 7.57 -8.52 21.84
C GLN A 130 7.03 -8.34 20.42
N GLY A 131 7.32 -9.32 19.57
CA GLY A 131 6.79 -9.40 18.22
C GLY A 131 5.30 -9.77 18.18
N GLU A 132 4.61 -9.34 17.12
CA GLU A 132 3.18 -9.57 16.94
C GLU A 132 2.81 -11.07 16.93
N ARG A 133 3.69 -11.95 16.42
CA ARG A 133 3.46 -13.40 16.38
C ARG A 133 3.27 -13.99 17.77
N SER A 134 4.09 -13.58 18.73
CA SER A 134 4.03 -14.08 20.11
C SER A 134 2.74 -13.63 20.81
N LEU A 135 2.30 -12.39 20.55
CA LEU A 135 1.06 -11.84 21.08
C LEU A 135 -0.17 -12.50 20.42
N LYS A 136 -0.13 -12.78 19.12
CA LYS A 136 -1.18 -13.54 18.40
C LYS A 136 -1.33 -14.95 18.94
N LEU A 137 -0.21 -15.63 19.24
CA LEU A 137 -0.26 -16.95 19.87
C LEU A 137 -0.93 -16.89 21.25
N LEU A 138 -0.66 -15.87 22.06
CA LEU A 138 -1.33 -15.70 23.36
C LEU A 138 -2.86 -15.64 23.21
N VAL A 139 -3.35 -14.85 22.25
CA VAL A 139 -4.79 -14.76 21.98
C VAL A 139 -5.35 -16.08 21.46
N LYS A 140 -4.64 -16.77 20.56
CA LYS A 140 -5.02 -18.11 20.09
C LYS A 140 -5.10 -19.13 21.24
N LEU A 141 -4.14 -19.13 22.16
CA LEU A 141 -4.15 -20.02 23.32
C LEU A 141 -5.36 -19.74 24.21
N LYS A 142 -5.79 -18.49 24.31
CA LYS A 142 -6.99 -18.14 25.05
C LYS A 142 -8.28 -18.68 24.42
N GLU A 143 -8.37 -18.65 23.08
CA GLU A 143 -9.51 -19.24 22.36
C GLU A 143 -9.59 -20.76 22.56
N ILE A 144 -8.43 -21.43 22.62
CA ILE A 144 -8.35 -22.89 22.79
C ILE A 144 -8.58 -23.29 24.26
N HIS A 145 -7.95 -22.57 25.18
CA HIS A 145 -7.94 -22.87 26.61
C HIS A 145 -8.80 -21.85 27.35
N SER A 146 -10.11 -22.12 27.44
CA SER A 146 -11.09 -21.19 28.05
C SER A 146 -10.73 -20.75 29.47
N ASN A 147 -10.07 -21.63 30.24
CA ASN A 147 -9.66 -21.37 31.62
C ASN A 147 -8.32 -20.61 31.74
N LEU A 148 -7.62 -20.35 30.62
CA LEU A 148 -6.39 -19.56 30.63
C LEU A 148 -6.72 -18.12 30.99
N THR A 149 -6.07 -17.59 32.03
CA THR A 149 -6.25 -16.22 32.47
C THR A 149 -5.16 -15.32 31.89
N ILE A 150 -5.56 -14.15 31.41
CA ILE A 150 -4.63 -13.12 30.89
C ILE A 150 -4.77 -11.87 31.76
N PRO A 151 -3.74 -11.52 32.54
CA PRO A 151 -3.69 -10.29 33.31
C PRO A 151 -3.66 -9.07 32.39
N LEU A 152 -4.66 -8.19 32.47
CA LEU A 152 -4.72 -6.97 31.63
C LEU A 152 -4.68 -5.67 32.42
N THR A 153 -4.56 -5.72 33.75
CA THR A 153 -4.51 -4.51 34.59
C THR A 153 -3.33 -3.60 34.22
N PRO A 154 -3.48 -2.26 34.26
CA PRO A 154 -2.35 -1.37 34.08
C PRO A 154 -1.23 -1.70 35.07
N GLY A 155 0.02 -1.77 34.59
CA GLY A 155 1.17 -2.14 35.42
C GLY A 155 1.39 -3.65 35.63
N SER A 156 0.49 -4.54 35.16
CA SER A 156 0.70 -6.00 35.25
C SER A 156 1.69 -6.55 34.21
N TRP A 157 2.14 -5.71 33.27
CA TRP A 157 3.13 -6.04 32.25
C TRP A 157 4.34 -5.13 32.42
N SER A 158 5.53 -5.69 32.25
CA SER A 158 6.78 -4.92 32.26
C SER A 158 6.86 -3.93 31.09
N ASN A 159 6.22 -4.24 29.96
CA ASN A 159 6.10 -3.36 28.80
C ASN A 159 4.63 -3.08 28.49
N GLU A 160 4.22 -1.83 28.67
CA GLU A 160 2.84 -1.38 28.47
C GLU A 160 2.36 -1.51 27.00
N SER A 161 3.25 -1.37 26.01
CA SER A 161 2.87 -1.55 24.60
C SER A 161 2.47 -2.99 24.28
N ASN A 162 3.09 -4.00 24.91
CA ASN A 162 2.68 -5.39 24.76
C ASN A 162 1.26 -5.61 25.31
N ARG A 163 0.93 -5.03 26.47
CA ARG A 163 -0.41 -5.09 27.08
C ARG A 163 -1.47 -4.50 26.14
N VAL A 164 -1.19 -3.31 25.59
CA VAL A 164 -2.10 -2.62 24.67
C VAL A 164 -2.31 -3.42 23.39
N ASP A 165 -1.25 -3.99 22.79
CA ASP A 165 -1.39 -4.82 21.59
C ASP A 165 -2.21 -6.09 21.86
N VAL A 166 -2.06 -6.72 23.02
CA VAL A 166 -2.87 -7.88 23.41
C VAL A 166 -4.34 -7.50 23.54
N ILE A 167 -4.66 -6.39 24.22
CA ILE A 167 -6.06 -5.89 24.30
C ILE A 167 -6.60 -5.62 22.90
N SER A 168 -5.81 -4.97 22.04
CA SER A 168 -6.20 -4.68 20.65
C SER A 168 -6.47 -5.95 19.84
N LEU A 169 -5.63 -6.99 19.98
CA LEU A 169 -5.81 -8.29 19.33
C LEU A 169 -7.05 -9.03 19.86
N LEU A 170 -7.28 -9.03 21.17
CA LEU A 170 -8.46 -9.63 21.78
C LEU A 170 -9.75 -8.98 21.26
N LEU A 171 -9.79 -7.65 21.18
CA LEU A 171 -10.93 -6.89 20.65
C LEU A 171 -11.16 -7.11 19.14
N ALA A 172 -10.11 -7.44 18.38
CA ALA A 172 -10.18 -7.65 16.94
C ALA A 172 -10.65 -9.07 16.55
N LEU A 173 -10.31 -10.10 17.34
CA LEU A 173 -10.49 -11.50 16.96
C LEU A 173 -11.77 -12.16 17.50
N ASN A 174 -12.31 -11.69 18.63
CA ASN A 174 -13.28 -12.47 19.40
C ASN A 174 -14.71 -11.89 19.35
N PRO A 175 -15.78 -12.68 19.15
CA PRO A 175 -17.16 -12.20 19.34
C PRO A 175 -17.46 -11.80 20.79
N ASN A 176 -16.86 -12.46 21.80
CA ASN A 176 -16.96 -12.12 23.23
C ASN A 176 -15.56 -12.02 23.88
N PRO A 177 -14.87 -10.87 23.77
CA PRO A 177 -13.48 -10.74 24.19
C PRO A 177 -13.26 -10.82 25.70
N CYS A 178 -14.30 -10.80 26.53
CA CYS A 178 -14.18 -10.71 28.00
C CYS A 178 -14.04 -12.05 28.73
N ASP A 179 -14.31 -13.17 28.07
CA ASP A 179 -14.34 -14.48 28.73
C ASP A 179 -12.97 -14.85 29.29
N GLY A 180 -12.84 -14.97 30.61
CA GLY A 180 -11.63 -15.33 31.35
C GLY A 180 -10.42 -14.39 31.16
N ILE A 181 -10.69 -13.09 31.02
CA ILE A 181 -9.71 -12.02 31.25
C ILE A 181 -9.65 -11.69 32.74
N GLU A 182 -8.45 -11.68 33.31
CA GLU A 182 -8.22 -11.15 34.65
C GLU A 182 -7.75 -9.70 34.53
N ALA A 183 -8.69 -8.78 34.52
CA ALA A 183 -8.35 -7.41 34.83
C ALA A 183 -9.20 -6.93 36.00
N TYR A 184 -8.49 -6.65 37.09
CA TYR A 184 -9.02 -6.02 38.28
C TYR A 184 -8.89 -4.50 38.12
N ARG A 185 -10.01 -3.77 38.22
CA ARG A 185 -9.92 -2.34 38.59
C ARG A 185 -9.40 -2.25 40.03
N ASP A 186 -8.85 -1.10 40.44
CA ASP A 186 -8.32 -0.79 41.79
C ASP A 186 -9.25 -1.12 42.99
N ASN A 187 -10.45 -1.69 42.76
CA ASN A 187 -11.44 -2.11 43.75
C ASN A 187 -11.96 -3.56 43.52
N ASP A 188 -11.13 -4.52 43.09
CA ASP A 188 -11.46 -5.96 43.00
C ASP A 188 -12.61 -6.35 42.03
N HIS A 189 -12.95 -5.51 41.05
CA HIS A 189 -13.95 -5.85 40.02
C HIS A 189 -13.29 -6.46 38.77
N LEU A 190 -13.76 -7.66 38.38
CA LEU A 190 -13.41 -8.34 37.12
C LEU A 190 -13.89 -7.50 35.92
N ILE A 191 -13.21 -7.60 34.78
CA ILE A 191 -13.76 -7.06 33.52
C ILE A 191 -14.98 -7.89 33.11
N GLU A 192 -16.14 -7.25 33.08
CA GLU A 192 -17.41 -7.90 32.76
C GLU A 192 -17.87 -7.66 31.32
N ASN A 193 -17.35 -6.63 30.63
CA ASN A 193 -17.81 -6.28 29.29
C ASN A 193 -16.75 -5.61 28.40
N VAL A 194 -17.06 -5.58 27.10
CA VAL A 194 -16.18 -5.04 26.05
C VAL A 194 -15.87 -3.57 26.27
N ASP A 195 -16.82 -2.82 26.83
CA ASP A 195 -16.67 -1.39 27.08
C ASP A 195 -15.53 -1.09 28.06
N GLN A 196 -15.40 -1.90 29.13
CA GLN A 196 -14.31 -1.77 30.10
C GLN A 196 -12.93 -2.07 29.48
N LEU A 197 -12.83 -3.01 28.53
CA LEU A 197 -11.59 -3.26 27.78
C LEU A 197 -11.22 -2.09 26.88
N ILE A 198 -12.22 -1.51 26.21
CA ILE A 198 -12.03 -0.33 25.35
C ILE A 198 -11.57 0.86 26.19
N ASP A 199 -12.18 1.11 27.35
CA ASP A 199 -11.74 2.14 28.30
C ASP A 199 -10.25 1.94 28.66
N MET A 200 -9.87 0.72 29.05
CA MET A 200 -8.49 0.41 29.45
C MET A 200 -7.47 0.58 28.32
N LEU A 201 -7.91 0.41 27.07
CA LEU A 201 -7.10 0.75 25.91
C LEU A 201 -7.08 2.27 25.73
N LEU A 202 -8.21 2.96 25.60
CA LEU A 202 -8.27 4.39 25.28
C LEU A 202 -7.49 5.30 26.25
N TYR A 203 -7.44 4.92 27.54
CA TYR A 203 -6.74 5.69 28.57
C TYR A 203 -5.28 5.28 28.79
N SER A 204 -4.75 4.26 28.09
CA SER A 204 -3.35 3.87 28.25
C SER A 204 -2.40 4.84 27.52
N PRO A 205 -1.27 5.24 28.16
CA PRO A 205 -0.30 6.15 27.55
C PRO A 205 0.49 5.52 26.39
N ALA A 206 0.49 4.19 26.25
CA ALA A 206 1.18 3.51 25.16
C ALA A 206 0.32 3.33 23.90
N VAL A 207 -0.94 3.78 23.92
CA VAL A 207 -1.84 3.61 22.79
C VAL A 207 -1.48 4.56 21.66
N LYS A 208 -1.13 3.94 20.54
CA LYS A 208 -0.98 4.61 19.25
C LYS A 208 -2.27 4.59 18.45
N ILE A 209 -2.37 5.49 17.47
CA ILE A 209 -3.56 5.68 16.66
C ILE A 209 -4.05 4.42 15.95
N TYR A 210 -3.12 3.60 15.43
CA TYR A 210 -3.47 2.36 14.73
C TYR A 210 -4.26 1.37 15.60
N HIS A 211 -4.03 1.35 16.92
CA HIS A 211 -4.79 0.47 17.83
C HIS A 211 -6.25 0.92 17.89
N LYS A 212 -6.47 2.24 17.99
CA LYS A 212 -7.80 2.85 18.05
C LYS A 212 -8.56 2.61 16.74
N THR A 213 -7.87 2.67 15.61
CA THR A 213 -8.44 2.33 14.29
C THR A 213 -8.95 0.90 14.23
N LYS A 214 -8.15 -0.09 14.66
CA LYS A 214 -8.50 -1.52 14.59
C LYS A 214 -9.79 -1.86 15.35
N ILE A 215 -10.05 -1.16 16.45
CA ILE A 215 -11.20 -1.42 17.32
C ILE A 215 -12.34 -0.42 17.11
N LEU A 216 -12.25 0.46 16.11
CA LEU A 216 -13.22 1.53 15.90
C LEU A 216 -14.63 0.99 15.71
N HIS A 217 -14.81 -0.17 15.09
CA HIS A 217 -16.10 -0.83 14.94
C HIS A 217 -16.75 -1.30 16.26
N ARG A 218 -15.97 -1.47 17.35
CA ARG A 218 -16.44 -1.90 18.67
C ARG A 218 -16.76 -0.75 19.62
N MET A 219 -16.30 0.47 19.32
CA MET A 219 -16.51 1.62 20.20
C MET A 219 -17.98 2.00 20.24
N ASN A 220 -18.58 2.17 21.42
CA ASN A 220 -19.87 2.86 21.56
C ASN A 220 -19.73 4.38 21.27
N GLU A 221 -20.82 5.14 21.29
CA GLU A 221 -20.80 6.58 21.00
C GLU A 221 -19.91 7.38 21.97
N ARG A 222 -19.91 7.01 23.25
CA ARG A 222 -19.07 7.65 24.27
C ARG A 222 -17.58 7.44 23.96
N HIS A 223 -17.17 6.21 23.69
CA HIS A 223 -15.78 5.86 23.34
C HIS A 223 -15.34 6.57 22.07
N PHE A 224 -16.19 6.59 21.04
CA PHE A 224 -15.92 7.30 19.79
C PHE A 224 -15.74 8.79 20.01
N LYS A 225 -16.61 9.42 20.81
CA LYS A 225 -16.50 10.84 21.16
C LYS A 225 -15.16 11.15 21.85
N THR A 226 -14.78 10.38 22.88
CA THR A 226 -13.49 10.55 23.57
C THR A 226 -12.31 10.35 22.62
N PHE A 227 -12.34 9.33 21.77
CA PHE A 227 -11.32 9.10 20.76
C PHE A 227 -11.21 10.29 19.79
N PHE A 228 -12.33 10.79 19.29
CA PHE A 228 -12.37 11.87 18.31
C PHE A 228 -11.87 13.19 18.89
N GLU A 229 -12.23 13.50 20.15
CA GLU A 229 -11.72 14.67 20.87
C GLU A 229 -10.20 14.59 21.06
N GLN A 230 -9.66 13.42 21.39
CA GLN A 230 -8.20 13.21 21.45
C GLN A 230 -7.55 13.37 20.08
N LEU A 231 -8.17 12.82 19.02
CA LEU A 231 -7.68 12.92 17.65
C LEU A 231 -7.55 14.38 17.22
N ILE A 232 -8.57 15.21 17.47
CA ILE A 232 -8.57 16.66 17.20
C ILE A 232 -7.36 17.37 17.82
N VAL A 233 -6.96 16.96 19.04
CA VAL A 233 -5.80 17.55 19.73
C VAL A 233 -4.49 17.03 19.14
N ASP A 234 -4.40 15.72 18.89
CA ASP A 234 -3.16 15.07 18.46
C ASP A 234 -2.79 15.42 17.01
N VAL A 235 -3.76 15.64 16.10
CA VAL A 235 -3.47 16.01 14.70
C VAL A 235 -2.85 17.39 14.54
N LYS A 236 -2.90 18.24 15.57
CA LYS A 236 -2.22 19.54 15.60
C LYS A 236 -0.70 19.40 15.77
N ILE A 237 -0.22 18.22 16.17
CA ILE A 237 1.19 17.95 16.48
C ILE A 237 1.72 16.92 15.49
N GLU A 238 2.56 17.36 14.55
CA GLU A 238 3.13 16.51 13.50
C GLU A 238 3.87 15.28 14.05
N SER A 239 4.60 15.43 15.16
CA SER A 239 5.33 14.33 15.80
C SER A 239 4.44 13.26 16.44
N LYS A 240 3.14 13.52 16.61
CA LYS A 240 2.18 12.56 17.15
C LYS A 240 1.41 11.80 16.06
N ILE A 241 0.94 12.51 15.04
CA ILE A 241 0.14 11.94 13.95
C ILE A 241 0.57 12.55 12.61
N THR A 242 0.92 11.65 11.70
CA THR A 242 1.26 11.97 10.30
C THR A 242 0.01 12.12 9.43
N ILE A 243 0.08 12.89 8.35
CA ILE A 243 -1.03 13.02 7.39
C ILE A 243 -1.37 11.69 6.72
N GLY A 244 -0.39 10.80 6.53
CA GLY A 244 -0.62 9.45 6.03
C GLY A 244 -1.52 8.63 6.96
N GLU A 245 -1.30 8.71 8.28
CA GLU A 245 -2.17 8.06 9.27
C GLU A 245 -3.59 8.65 9.25
N VAL A 246 -3.74 9.97 9.18
CA VAL A 246 -5.07 10.61 9.08
C VAL A 246 -5.79 10.18 7.79
N THR A 247 -5.07 10.15 6.66
CA THR A 247 -5.61 9.70 5.38
C THR A 247 -6.16 8.28 5.48
N GLY A 248 -5.39 7.35 6.06
CA GLY A 248 -5.84 5.97 6.27
C GLY A 248 -7.05 5.83 7.21
N LEU A 249 -7.27 6.80 8.11
CA LEU A 249 -8.39 6.80 9.05
C LEU A 249 -9.70 7.30 8.46
N LEU A 250 -9.66 8.19 7.47
CA LEU A 250 -10.86 8.89 6.97
C LEU A 250 -11.98 7.91 6.59
N SER A 251 -11.64 6.85 5.86
CA SER A 251 -12.62 5.82 5.44
C SER A 251 -13.30 5.11 6.60
N SER A 252 -12.60 4.93 7.72
CA SER A 252 -13.13 4.28 8.92
C SER A 252 -13.89 5.27 9.83
N LEU A 253 -13.52 6.55 9.80
CA LEU A 253 -14.18 7.61 10.56
C LEU A 253 -15.50 8.02 9.93
N ALA A 254 -15.55 8.13 8.60
CA ALA A 254 -16.67 8.71 7.87
C ALA A 254 -18.05 8.08 8.14
N PRO A 255 -18.20 6.75 8.31
CA PRO A 255 -19.50 6.15 8.63
C PRO A 255 -20.02 6.52 10.03
N ARG A 256 -19.16 7.05 10.91
CA ARG A 256 -19.47 7.30 12.33
C ARG A 256 -19.39 8.76 12.73
N ALA A 257 -18.56 9.54 12.03
CA ALA A 257 -18.39 10.95 12.28
C ALA A 257 -19.49 11.76 11.58
N SER A 258 -20.04 12.76 12.26
CA SER A 258 -20.90 13.75 11.60
C SER A 258 -20.08 14.68 10.70
N HIS A 259 -20.73 15.36 9.74
CA HIS A 259 -20.06 16.39 8.93
C HIS A 259 -19.42 17.48 9.80
N GLN A 260 -20.05 17.86 10.92
CA GLN A 260 -19.49 18.81 11.88
C GLN A 260 -18.20 18.32 12.52
N GLN A 261 -18.14 17.04 12.92
CA GLN A 261 -16.93 16.44 13.48
C GLN A 261 -15.82 16.39 12.43
N MET A 262 -16.13 16.01 11.20
CA MET A 262 -15.16 16.01 10.11
C MET A 262 -14.64 17.41 9.79
N ALA A 263 -15.50 18.42 9.75
CA ALA A 263 -15.08 19.81 9.59
C ALA A 263 -14.12 20.24 10.73
N GLN A 264 -14.44 19.93 11.99
CA GLN A 264 -13.55 20.22 13.14
C GLN A 264 -12.18 19.53 13.03
N LEU A 265 -12.12 18.31 12.49
CA LEU A 265 -10.87 17.61 12.25
C LEU A 265 -10.03 18.35 11.19
N PHE A 266 -10.64 18.74 10.06
CA PHE A 266 -9.95 19.50 9.01
C PHE A 266 -9.51 20.89 9.48
N GLU A 267 -10.31 21.55 10.30
CA GLU A 267 -9.94 22.80 10.96
C GLU A 267 -8.74 22.64 11.88
N SER A 268 -8.65 21.51 12.58
CA SER A 268 -7.53 21.21 13.47
C SER A 268 -6.25 20.86 12.71
N LEU A 269 -6.37 20.30 11.50
CA LEU A 269 -5.24 20.13 10.60
C LEU A 269 -4.75 21.46 10.02
N GLY A 270 -5.67 22.38 9.70
CA GLY A 270 -5.34 23.69 9.17
C GLY A 270 -4.49 23.61 7.89
N GLY A 271 -3.35 24.30 7.88
CA GLY A 271 -2.42 24.29 6.73
C GLY A 271 -1.77 22.93 6.45
N ARG A 272 -1.77 22.01 7.43
CA ARG A 272 -1.19 20.66 7.26
C ARG A 272 -1.90 19.82 6.20
N VAL A 273 -3.13 20.18 5.85
CA VAL A 273 -3.90 19.54 4.76
C VAL A 273 -3.15 19.64 3.41
N LEU A 274 -2.25 20.61 3.28
CA LEU A 274 -1.44 20.83 2.08
C LEU A 274 -0.12 20.04 2.09
N GLU A 275 0.25 19.37 3.18
CA GLU A 275 1.45 18.52 3.26
C GLU A 275 1.33 17.29 2.33
N SER A 276 0.11 16.83 2.03
CA SER A 276 -0.11 15.71 1.12
C SER A 276 -1.47 15.79 0.43
N ARG A 277 -1.44 15.65 -0.90
CA ARG A 277 -2.64 15.52 -1.74
C ARG A 277 -3.52 14.31 -1.41
N SER A 278 -2.92 13.26 -0.83
CA SER A 278 -3.63 11.99 -0.56
C SER A 278 -4.83 12.19 0.37
N LEU A 279 -4.71 13.12 1.32
CA LEU A 279 -5.76 13.40 2.30
C LEU A 279 -7.00 13.98 1.63
N LEU A 280 -6.81 14.95 0.72
CA LEU A 280 -7.87 15.62 0.00
C LEU A 280 -8.51 14.71 -1.06
N GLN A 281 -7.72 13.86 -1.72
CA GLN A 281 -8.23 12.83 -2.62
C GLN A 281 -9.10 11.80 -1.89
N GLU A 282 -8.68 11.39 -0.69
CA GLU A 282 -9.47 10.47 0.14
C GLU A 282 -10.76 11.13 0.63
N LEU A 283 -10.71 12.42 1.01
CA LEU A 283 -11.91 13.20 1.34
C LEU A 283 -12.89 13.27 0.16
N PHE A 284 -12.38 13.57 -1.04
CA PHE A 284 -13.15 13.57 -2.29
C PHE A 284 -13.78 12.20 -2.55
N ARG A 285 -13.03 11.12 -2.36
CA ARG A 285 -13.53 9.76 -2.59
C ARG A 285 -14.71 9.41 -1.66
N ILE A 286 -14.68 9.91 -0.43
CA ILE A 286 -15.66 9.58 0.61
C ILE A 286 -16.92 10.45 0.50
N TYR A 287 -16.74 11.77 0.36
CA TYR A 287 -17.84 12.74 0.43
C TYR A 287 -18.22 13.35 -0.92
N GLY A 288 -17.42 13.12 -1.96
CA GLY A 288 -17.61 13.68 -3.29
C GLY A 288 -17.03 15.10 -3.46
N PRO A 289 -17.21 15.69 -4.66
CA PRO A 289 -16.72 17.04 -4.98
C PRO A 289 -17.36 18.15 -4.14
N ASP A 290 -18.60 17.94 -3.69
CA ASP A 290 -19.41 18.98 -3.05
C ASP A 290 -19.22 19.05 -1.52
N VAL A 291 -18.21 18.36 -0.96
CA VAL A 291 -17.96 18.30 0.49
C VAL A 291 -17.79 19.68 1.12
N PHE A 292 -17.23 20.64 0.39
CA PHE A 292 -17.04 22.01 0.86
C PHE A 292 -18.29 22.90 0.67
N GLU A 293 -19.38 22.39 0.12
CA GLU A 293 -20.67 23.09 0.09
C GLU A 293 -21.49 22.85 1.37
N PHE A 294 -21.09 21.88 2.20
CA PHE A 294 -21.68 21.69 3.52
C PHE A 294 -21.39 22.92 4.43
N PRO A 295 -22.41 23.48 5.12
CA PRO A 295 -22.24 24.67 5.96
C PRO A 295 -21.14 24.55 7.02
N GLU A 296 -20.94 23.34 7.55
CA GLU A 296 -19.95 23.03 8.57
C GLU A 296 -18.51 23.27 8.09
N PHE A 297 -18.25 23.17 6.78
CA PHE A 297 -16.94 23.39 6.18
C PHE A 297 -16.71 24.85 5.74
N SER A 298 -17.70 25.75 5.90
CA SER A 298 -17.64 27.10 5.35
C SER A 298 -16.44 27.93 5.85
N ASP A 299 -16.17 27.90 7.15
CA ASP A 299 -15.01 28.59 7.74
C ASP A 299 -13.68 28.04 7.22
N PHE A 300 -13.56 26.72 7.18
CA PHE A 300 -12.37 26.03 6.69
C PHE A 300 -12.14 26.34 5.22
N LYS A 301 -13.20 26.23 4.40
CA LYS A 301 -13.21 26.56 2.98
C LYS A 301 -12.70 27.98 2.74
N ASN A 302 -13.21 28.96 3.48
CA ASN A 302 -12.80 30.36 3.30
C ASN A 302 -11.32 30.58 3.65
N ARG A 303 -10.83 29.96 4.73
CA ARG A 303 -9.41 29.99 5.11
C ARG A 303 -8.53 29.31 4.06
N LEU A 304 -8.90 28.10 3.66
CA LEU A 304 -8.15 27.32 2.66
C LEU A 304 -8.12 28.04 1.33
N ARG A 305 -9.25 28.60 0.87
CA ARG A 305 -9.32 29.42 -0.34
C ARG A 305 -8.32 30.58 -0.28
N THR A 306 -8.33 31.34 0.82
CA THR A 306 -7.40 32.47 1.00
C THR A 306 -5.94 32.00 0.93
N LEU A 307 -5.63 30.86 1.55
CA LEU A 307 -4.30 30.28 1.56
C LEU A 307 -3.86 29.85 0.14
N LEU A 308 -4.72 29.12 -0.59
CA LEU A 308 -4.47 28.70 -1.96
C LEU A 308 -4.28 29.89 -2.91
N THR A 309 -5.14 30.91 -2.82
CA THR A 309 -5.00 32.15 -3.61
C THR A 309 -3.69 32.85 -3.31
N ASN A 310 -3.28 32.91 -2.04
CA ASN A 310 -2.00 33.50 -1.66
C ASN A 310 -0.83 32.71 -2.24
N MET A 311 -0.82 31.37 -2.15
CA MET A 311 0.23 30.52 -2.74
C MET A 311 0.37 30.74 -4.26
N ILE A 312 -0.76 30.85 -4.96
CA ILE A 312 -0.78 31.13 -6.39
C ILE A 312 -0.14 32.49 -6.68
N ARG A 313 -0.55 33.54 -5.95
CA ARG A 313 -0.06 34.91 -6.18
C ARG A 313 1.40 35.11 -5.76
N THR A 314 1.85 34.52 -4.66
CA THR A 314 3.24 34.63 -4.19
C THR A 314 4.21 33.89 -5.10
N SER A 315 3.78 32.81 -5.74
CA SER A 315 4.62 32.07 -6.69
C SER A 315 4.94 32.83 -7.98
N MET A 316 4.28 33.95 -8.25
CA MET A 316 4.68 34.86 -9.32
C MET A 316 5.95 35.66 -8.97
N LEU A 317 6.34 35.68 -7.70
CA LEU A 317 7.47 36.46 -7.16
C LEU A 317 8.64 35.59 -6.70
N GLU A 318 8.40 34.33 -6.34
CA GLU A 318 9.39 33.40 -5.77
C GLU A 318 9.41 32.06 -6.50
N SER A 319 10.54 31.34 -6.49
CA SER A 319 10.75 30.03 -7.14
C SER A 319 10.04 28.85 -6.44
N ALA A 320 8.82 29.05 -5.94
CA ALA A 320 8.06 28.09 -5.12
C ALA A 320 7.03 27.29 -5.94
N TRP A 321 7.48 26.69 -7.05
CA TRP A 321 6.58 26.01 -8.01
C TRP A 321 5.81 24.82 -7.42
N GLU A 322 6.38 24.10 -6.45
CA GLU A 322 5.74 22.93 -5.79
C GLU A 322 4.45 23.32 -5.05
N GLN A 323 4.48 24.50 -4.42
CA GLN A 323 3.34 25.06 -3.69
C GLN A 323 2.23 25.45 -4.66
N THR A 324 2.58 26.14 -5.76
CA THR A 324 1.63 26.49 -6.81
C THR A 324 0.98 25.27 -7.43
N ASP A 325 1.79 24.26 -7.76
CA ASP A 325 1.29 23.04 -8.38
C ASP A 325 0.30 22.33 -7.46
N THR A 326 0.65 22.18 -6.18
CA THR A 326 -0.27 21.64 -5.15
C THR A 326 -1.57 22.43 -5.09
N ALA A 327 -1.51 23.77 -5.11
CA ALA A 327 -2.69 24.59 -5.04
C ALA A 327 -3.60 24.45 -6.27
N LEU A 328 -3.02 24.38 -7.46
CA LEU A 328 -3.75 24.19 -8.71
C LEU A 328 -4.33 22.77 -8.82
N GLU A 329 -3.63 21.74 -8.36
CA GLU A 329 -4.17 20.38 -8.28
C GLU A 329 -5.40 20.32 -7.36
N ILE A 330 -5.36 20.99 -6.20
CA ILE A 330 -6.51 21.04 -5.28
C ILE A 330 -7.71 21.73 -5.94
N ALA A 331 -7.47 22.84 -6.63
CA ALA A 331 -8.50 23.55 -7.38
C ALA A 331 -9.12 22.69 -8.49
N TYR A 332 -8.31 21.83 -9.12
CA TYR A 332 -8.78 20.89 -10.14
C TYR A 332 -9.67 19.79 -9.54
N ILE A 333 -9.34 19.29 -8.34
CA ILE A 333 -10.14 18.26 -7.65
C ILE A 333 -11.44 18.85 -7.11
N PHE A 334 -11.41 20.07 -6.58
CA PHE A 334 -12.53 20.74 -5.92
C PHE A 334 -12.86 22.07 -6.61
N PRO A 335 -13.90 22.11 -7.46
CA PRO A 335 -14.27 23.30 -8.23
C PRO A 335 -14.53 24.56 -7.38
N CYS A 336 -14.89 24.40 -6.11
CA CYS A 336 -15.10 25.54 -5.19
C CYS A 336 -13.81 26.32 -4.86
N PHE A 337 -12.64 25.81 -5.23
CA PHE A 337 -11.34 26.46 -5.07
C PHE A 337 -10.71 26.90 -6.40
N LEU A 338 -11.48 26.91 -7.50
CA LEU A 338 -11.02 27.46 -8.77
C LEU A 338 -10.46 28.88 -8.57
N PRO A 339 -9.22 29.17 -9.01
CA PRO A 339 -8.66 30.50 -8.92
C PRO A 339 -9.43 31.51 -9.78
N GLU A 340 -9.22 32.81 -9.53
CA GLU A 340 -9.75 33.83 -10.42
C GLU A 340 -9.11 33.73 -11.81
N ASN A 341 -9.86 34.05 -12.86
CA ASN A 341 -9.35 33.97 -14.23
C ASN A 341 -8.11 34.87 -14.42
N GLU A 342 -8.09 36.05 -13.78
CA GLU A 342 -6.94 36.96 -13.80
C GLU A 342 -5.66 36.30 -13.25
N ASP A 343 -5.78 35.54 -12.16
CA ASP A 343 -4.65 34.83 -11.54
C ASP A 343 -4.12 33.72 -12.47
N ILE A 344 -5.02 32.98 -13.12
CA ILE A 344 -4.67 31.94 -14.10
C ILE A 344 -3.98 32.53 -15.35
N GLN A 345 -4.50 33.65 -15.87
CA GLN A 345 -3.89 34.35 -17.00
C GLN A 345 -2.48 34.85 -16.64
N ALA A 346 -2.32 35.47 -15.47
CA ALA A 346 -1.02 35.94 -15.00
C ALA A 346 -0.01 34.78 -14.81
N LEU A 347 -0.43 33.63 -14.26
CA LEU A 347 0.42 32.45 -14.15
C LEU A 347 0.89 31.96 -15.54
N SER A 348 -0.02 31.93 -16.51
CA SER A 348 0.30 31.48 -17.88
C SER A 348 1.30 32.38 -18.61
N GLN A 349 1.45 33.63 -18.17
CA GLN A 349 2.41 34.58 -18.75
C GLN A 349 3.74 34.54 -18.01
N ASN A 350 3.71 34.51 -16.68
CA ASN A 350 4.92 34.63 -15.84
C ASN A 350 5.69 33.31 -15.66
N ASN A 351 5.00 32.16 -15.70
CA ASN A 351 5.56 30.85 -15.37
C ASN A 351 5.70 29.89 -16.56
N ARG A 352 5.79 30.42 -17.79
CA ARG A 352 5.90 29.61 -19.03
C ARG A 352 7.02 28.57 -19.03
N ASN A 353 8.10 28.84 -18.27
CA ASN A 353 9.26 27.96 -18.18
C ASN A 353 9.11 26.82 -17.15
N SER A 354 8.02 26.79 -16.36
CA SER A 354 7.78 25.71 -15.39
C SER A 354 6.80 24.69 -15.97
N PRO A 355 7.26 23.51 -16.43
CA PRO A 355 6.38 22.54 -17.06
C PRO A 355 5.32 21.98 -16.10
N TYR A 356 5.65 21.87 -14.80
CA TYR A 356 4.73 21.36 -13.77
C TYR A 356 3.53 22.29 -13.58
N VAL A 357 3.79 23.57 -13.30
CA VAL A 357 2.75 24.59 -13.12
C VAL A 357 1.92 24.74 -14.39
N MET A 358 2.58 24.77 -15.56
CA MET A 358 1.88 24.93 -16.83
C MET A 358 1.01 23.75 -17.18
N CYS A 359 1.38 22.52 -16.83
CA CYS A 359 0.47 21.37 -16.99
C CYS A 359 -0.84 21.58 -16.24
N SER A 360 -0.76 22.02 -14.99
CA SER A 360 -1.93 22.26 -14.14
C SER A 360 -2.76 23.45 -14.64
N VAL A 361 -2.10 24.55 -15.04
CA VAL A 361 -2.76 25.73 -15.64
C VAL A 361 -3.49 25.36 -16.94
N LEU A 362 -2.85 24.65 -17.86
CA LEU A 362 -3.45 24.28 -19.15
C LEU A 362 -4.65 23.35 -18.97
N LYS A 363 -4.59 22.39 -18.03
CA LYS A 363 -5.74 21.55 -17.68
C LYS A 363 -6.91 22.37 -17.14
N LEU A 364 -6.64 23.30 -16.23
CA LEU A 364 -7.65 24.19 -15.68
C LEU A 364 -8.27 25.06 -16.78
N MET A 365 -7.46 25.72 -17.61
CA MET A 365 -7.93 26.54 -18.73
C MET A 365 -8.83 25.76 -19.68
N ARG A 366 -8.40 24.54 -20.06
CA ARG A 366 -9.14 23.62 -20.92
C ARG A 366 -10.52 23.27 -20.35
N ASP A 367 -10.57 22.88 -19.08
CA ASP A 367 -11.76 22.25 -18.48
C ASP A 367 -12.71 23.28 -17.82
N HIS A 368 -12.20 24.44 -17.38
CA HIS A 368 -12.94 25.37 -16.52
C HIS A 368 -12.96 26.83 -16.95
N TYR A 369 -12.05 27.31 -17.81
CA TYR A 369 -11.96 28.75 -18.18
C TYR A 369 -12.24 29.04 -19.66
N GLY A 370 -12.95 28.13 -20.34
CA GLY A 370 -13.40 28.36 -21.72
C GLY A 370 -12.37 28.04 -22.80
N GLY A 371 -11.23 27.42 -22.46
CA GLY A 371 -10.26 26.93 -23.41
C GLY A 371 -8.83 27.41 -23.19
N ILE A 372 -7.90 26.86 -23.98
CA ILE A 372 -6.49 27.27 -23.98
C ILE A 372 -6.31 28.38 -25.02
N PRO A 373 -5.77 29.55 -24.64
CA PRO A 373 -5.40 30.62 -25.58
C PRO A 373 -4.47 30.17 -26.71
N GLU A 374 -4.68 30.70 -27.92
CA GLU A 374 -3.92 30.35 -29.12
C GLU A 374 -2.42 30.63 -29.00
N ASP A 375 -2.04 31.70 -28.30
CA ASP A 375 -0.62 32.04 -28.09
C ASP A 375 0.10 31.00 -27.23
N LEU A 376 -0.57 30.42 -26.23
CA LEU A 376 -0.04 29.34 -25.42
C LEU A 376 0.04 28.03 -26.20
N ILE A 377 -0.99 27.70 -27.00
CA ILE A 377 -0.97 26.53 -27.88
C ILE A 377 0.25 26.60 -28.81
N ARG A 378 0.43 27.75 -29.47
CA ARG A 378 1.56 27.98 -30.37
C ARG A 378 2.90 27.85 -29.65
N HIS A 379 3.04 28.48 -28.49
CA HIS A 379 4.27 28.42 -27.70
C HIS A 379 4.62 26.99 -27.30
N PHE A 380 3.69 26.22 -26.73
CA PHE A 380 4.01 24.87 -26.28
C PHE A 380 4.23 23.89 -27.42
N LEU A 381 3.43 23.96 -28.50
CA LEU A 381 3.57 23.01 -29.61
C LEU A 381 4.80 23.29 -30.48
N LEU A 382 5.14 24.55 -30.72
CA LEU A 382 6.19 24.91 -31.69
C LEU A 382 7.52 25.32 -31.04
N GLU A 383 7.51 25.85 -29.81
CA GLU A 383 8.69 26.46 -29.20
C GLU A 383 9.19 25.71 -27.95
N SER A 384 8.28 25.14 -27.16
CA SER A 384 8.67 24.41 -25.94
C SER A 384 9.39 23.11 -26.25
N ALA A 385 10.29 22.69 -25.35
CA ALA A 385 10.91 21.37 -25.40
C ALA A 385 10.18 20.33 -24.53
N ASP A 386 9.34 20.77 -23.60
CA ASP A 386 8.75 19.90 -22.57
C ASP A 386 7.58 19.08 -23.12
N PRO A 387 7.59 17.74 -22.98
CA PRO A 387 6.59 16.87 -23.59
C PRO A 387 5.22 16.93 -22.88
N ALA A 388 5.18 17.24 -21.58
CA ALA A 388 3.94 17.18 -20.80
C ALA A 388 2.95 18.31 -21.12
N PRO A 389 3.34 19.61 -21.16
CA PRO A 389 2.47 20.69 -21.62
C PRO A 389 2.05 20.53 -23.09
N LYS A 390 2.98 20.09 -23.96
CA LYS A 390 2.72 19.80 -25.39
C LYS A 390 1.55 18.85 -25.58
N LEU A 391 1.58 17.73 -24.86
CA LEU A 391 0.54 16.71 -24.96
C LEU A 391 -0.83 17.24 -24.55
N ILE A 392 -0.90 18.13 -23.55
CA ILE A 392 -2.17 18.75 -23.12
C ILE A 392 -2.74 19.63 -24.23
N CYS A 393 -1.90 20.47 -24.86
CA CYS A 393 -2.29 21.30 -26.00
C CYS A 393 -2.74 20.46 -27.20
N MET A 394 -2.01 19.39 -27.54
CA MET A 394 -2.39 18.51 -28.66
C MET A 394 -3.70 17.78 -28.41
N LYS A 395 -3.91 17.26 -27.19
CA LYS A 395 -5.19 16.68 -26.78
C LYS A 395 -6.33 17.68 -26.89
N TYR A 396 -6.10 18.93 -26.50
CA TYR A 396 -7.10 19.99 -26.64
C TYR A 396 -7.46 20.26 -28.10
N LEU A 397 -6.48 20.41 -28.99
CA LEU A 397 -6.70 20.60 -30.43
C LEU A 397 -7.42 19.43 -31.08
N SER A 398 -7.17 18.21 -30.60
CA SER A 398 -7.85 17.02 -31.10
C SER A 398 -9.34 16.98 -30.74
N ASN A 399 -9.87 17.87 -29.89
CA ASN A 399 -11.29 17.89 -29.49
C ASN A 399 -12.18 18.58 -30.57
N PRO A 400 -13.38 18.06 -30.91
CA PRO A 400 -14.18 18.55 -32.04
C PRO A 400 -14.56 20.04 -31.95
N ASP A 401 -14.84 20.54 -30.74
CA ASP A 401 -15.44 21.87 -30.54
C ASP A 401 -14.48 23.03 -30.86
N PHE A 402 -13.17 22.80 -30.80
CA PHE A 402 -12.14 23.82 -31.09
C PHE A 402 -11.53 23.67 -32.49
N PHE A 403 -11.81 22.55 -33.16
CA PHE A 403 -11.26 22.26 -34.47
C PHE A 403 -11.78 23.22 -35.56
N ASP A 404 -12.90 23.91 -35.32
CA ASP A 404 -13.55 24.84 -36.25
C ASP A 404 -12.92 26.24 -36.34
N SER A 405 -12.12 26.65 -35.36
CA SER A 405 -11.49 27.99 -35.32
C SER A 405 -10.09 28.06 -35.93
N LEU A 406 -9.43 26.92 -36.17
CA LEU A 406 -8.05 26.86 -36.65
C LEU A 406 -7.92 27.22 -38.13
N SER A 407 -6.95 28.06 -38.46
CA SER A 407 -6.58 28.30 -39.85
C SER A 407 -5.84 27.09 -40.45
N ALA A 408 -5.89 26.96 -41.77
CA ALA A 408 -5.25 25.83 -42.46
C ALA A 408 -3.72 25.81 -42.26
N GLU A 409 -3.08 26.97 -42.19
CA GLU A 409 -1.63 27.09 -41.98
C GLU A 409 -1.20 26.73 -40.54
N GLU A 410 -2.04 27.04 -39.55
CA GLU A 410 -1.76 26.66 -38.16
C GLU A 410 -1.91 25.17 -37.96
N LEU A 411 -2.94 24.57 -38.56
CA LEU A 411 -3.14 23.14 -38.52
C LEU A 411 -1.95 22.37 -39.09
N GLU A 412 -1.43 22.78 -40.26
CA GLU A 412 -0.24 22.17 -40.86
C GLU A 412 0.94 22.18 -39.90
N LYS A 413 1.23 23.33 -39.28
CA LYS A 413 2.34 23.48 -38.33
C LYS A 413 2.16 22.61 -37.09
N TYR A 414 0.96 22.56 -36.53
CA TYR A 414 0.68 21.74 -35.35
C TYR A 414 0.72 20.24 -35.66
N LEU A 415 0.22 19.82 -36.82
CA LEU A 415 0.32 18.44 -37.28
C LEU A 415 1.77 18.03 -37.48
N ASP A 416 2.56 18.84 -38.18
CA ASP A 416 3.98 18.55 -38.41
C ASP A 416 4.75 18.46 -37.07
N ALA A 417 4.54 19.41 -36.17
CA ALA A 417 5.14 19.38 -34.83
C ALA A 417 4.73 18.14 -34.02
N GLY A 418 3.47 17.71 -34.11
CA GLY A 418 2.98 16.52 -33.39
C GLY A 418 3.43 15.18 -33.97
N LEU A 419 3.52 15.08 -35.30
CA LEU A 419 3.95 13.86 -36.00
C LEU A 419 5.47 13.66 -35.94
N SER A 420 6.24 14.75 -35.91
CA SER A 420 7.70 14.71 -35.77
C SER A 420 8.19 14.53 -34.32
N ASP A 421 7.32 14.72 -33.31
CA ASP A 421 7.68 14.61 -31.88
C ASP A 421 8.22 13.21 -31.52
N ASP A 422 9.14 13.08 -30.57
CA ASP A 422 9.70 11.77 -30.18
C ASP A 422 8.72 10.91 -29.33
N GLY A 423 7.71 11.54 -28.73
CA GLY A 423 6.73 10.89 -27.86
C GLY A 423 5.61 10.16 -28.61
N MET A 424 5.45 8.86 -28.35
CA MET A 424 4.39 8.06 -28.99
C MET A 424 2.97 8.56 -28.71
N GLU A 425 2.70 9.05 -27.49
CA GLU A 425 1.38 9.62 -27.15
C GLU A 425 1.09 10.88 -27.96
N MET A 426 2.09 11.73 -28.16
CA MET A 426 1.97 12.96 -28.94
C MET A 426 1.63 12.65 -30.40
N ARG A 427 2.38 11.72 -31.01
CA ARG A 427 2.14 11.27 -32.39
C ARG A 427 0.75 10.66 -32.56
N GLN A 428 0.26 9.90 -31.58
CA GLN A 428 -1.08 9.31 -31.62
C GLN A 428 -2.18 10.38 -31.59
N GLU A 429 -2.04 11.40 -30.74
CA GLU A 429 -3.00 12.51 -30.69
C GLU A 429 -2.94 13.36 -31.97
N ALA A 430 -1.75 13.55 -32.55
CA ALA A 430 -1.58 14.21 -33.85
C ALA A 430 -2.27 13.43 -34.99
N ILE A 431 -2.21 12.09 -35.00
CA ILE A 431 -2.97 11.26 -35.95
C ILE A 431 -4.47 11.47 -35.78
N LYS A 432 -4.99 11.54 -34.55
CA LYS A 432 -6.42 11.81 -34.32
C LYS A 432 -6.83 13.19 -34.82
N LEU A 433 -5.95 14.19 -34.65
CA LEU A 433 -6.15 15.52 -35.22
C LEU A 433 -6.20 15.46 -36.75
N ALA A 434 -5.28 14.73 -37.40
CA ALA A 434 -5.25 14.54 -38.85
C ALA A 434 -6.52 13.82 -39.36
N GLU A 435 -6.95 12.76 -38.70
CA GLU A 435 -8.17 12.01 -39.04
C GLU A 435 -9.41 12.92 -39.03
N LYS A 436 -9.55 13.75 -38.00
CA LYS A 436 -10.65 14.73 -37.90
C LYS A 436 -10.54 15.80 -38.98
N ALA A 437 -9.33 16.24 -39.29
CA ALA A 437 -9.11 17.26 -40.29
C ALA A 437 -9.40 16.82 -41.72
N LEU A 438 -9.14 15.55 -42.04
CA LEU A 438 -9.54 14.94 -43.31
C LEU A 438 -11.07 14.92 -43.52
N GLY A 439 -11.85 14.99 -42.45
CA GLY A 439 -13.30 15.13 -42.50
C GLY A 439 -13.79 16.48 -43.02
N LYS A 440 -12.93 17.51 -43.10
CA LYS A 440 -13.27 18.84 -43.61
C LYS A 440 -12.73 19.06 -45.02
N ALA A 441 -13.62 19.27 -45.97
CA ALA A 441 -13.27 19.48 -47.38
C ALA A 441 -12.24 20.59 -47.61
N GLN A 442 -12.30 21.68 -46.83
CA GLN A 442 -11.39 22.84 -46.99
C GLN A 442 -9.96 22.61 -46.47
N LEU A 443 -9.73 21.58 -45.65
CA LEU A 443 -8.42 21.26 -45.05
C LEU A 443 -7.81 19.98 -45.62
N LYS A 444 -8.62 19.18 -46.32
CA LYS A 444 -8.27 17.83 -46.76
C LYS A 444 -6.97 17.77 -47.55
N ASP A 445 -6.82 18.60 -48.59
CA ASP A 445 -5.65 18.55 -49.47
C ASP A 445 -4.35 18.86 -48.71
N ARG A 446 -4.39 19.89 -47.86
CA ARG A 446 -3.26 20.30 -47.02
C ARG A 446 -2.87 19.25 -45.98
N VAL A 447 -3.86 18.60 -45.36
CA VAL A 447 -3.60 17.51 -44.40
C VAL A 447 -3.00 16.29 -45.10
N ILE A 448 -3.48 15.97 -46.30
CA ILE A 448 -2.92 14.91 -47.14
C ILE A 448 -1.44 15.20 -47.44
N ASP A 449 -1.11 16.44 -47.82
CA ASP A 449 0.26 16.84 -48.11
C ASP A 449 1.19 16.58 -46.91
N VAL A 450 0.80 17.04 -45.70
CA VAL A 450 1.59 16.84 -44.46
C VAL A 450 1.73 15.36 -44.12
N ILE A 451 0.63 14.60 -44.04
CA ILE A 451 0.72 13.19 -43.60
C ILE A 451 1.46 12.30 -44.61
N THR A 452 1.50 12.68 -45.90
CA THR A 452 2.22 11.92 -46.93
C THR A 452 3.72 11.84 -46.66
N GLU A 453 4.31 12.88 -46.05
CA GLU A 453 5.72 12.88 -45.66
C GLU A 453 6.05 11.76 -44.64
N TYR A 454 5.05 11.40 -43.81
CA TYR A 454 5.17 10.38 -42.77
C TYR A 454 4.77 8.97 -43.23
N LYS A 455 4.51 8.76 -44.53
CA LYS A 455 4.09 7.45 -45.11
C LYS A 455 5.10 6.32 -44.91
N ASN A 456 6.38 6.66 -44.78
CA ASN A 456 7.48 5.72 -44.57
C ASN A 456 8.02 5.74 -43.12
N ASP A 457 7.37 6.47 -42.20
CA ASP A 457 7.74 6.47 -40.79
C ASP A 457 7.54 5.07 -40.18
N ARG A 458 8.52 4.63 -39.38
CA ARG A 458 8.54 3.28 -38.80
C ARG A 458 7.30 2.97 -37.95
N TRP A 459 6.73 3.98 -37.30
CA TRP A 459 5.64 3.83 -36.33
C TRP A 459 4.30 4.33 -36.88
N LEU A 460 4.32 5.39 -37.68
CA LEU A 460 3.11 6.05 -38.18
C LEU A 460 2.63 5.50 -39.54
N SER A 461 3.51 4.86 -40.32
CA SER A 461 3.20 4.43 -41.70
C SER A 461 1.88 3.67 -41.85
N ARG A 462 1.56 2.74 -40.93
CA ARG A 462 0.30 1.98 -40.98
C ARG A 462 -0.92 2.88 -40.83
N TYR A 463 -0.87 3.83 -39.90
CA TYR A 463 -1.98 4.76 -39.63
C TYR A 463 -2.12 5.78 -40.76
N VAL A 464 -0.99 6.34 -41.22
CA VAL A 464 -0.96 7.28 -42.35
C VAL A 464 -1.53 6.65 -43.62
N ARG A 465 -1.10 5.44 -43.99
CA ARG A 465 -1.61 4.74 -45.19
C ARG A 465 -3.10 4.44 -45.09
N ARG A 466 -3.59 4.11 -43.89
CA ARG A 466 -5.03 3.96 -43.62
C ARG A 466 -5.78 5.28 -43.84
N LEU A 467 -5.26 6.40 -43.35
CA LEU A 467 -5.88 7.72 -43.52
C LEU A 467 -5.87 8.18 -44.99
N LEU A 468 -4.84 7.82 -45.75
CA LEU A 468 -4.74 8.08 -47.18
C LEU A 468 -5.60 7.14 -48.05
N CYS A 469 -6.35 6.21 -47.44
CA CYS A 469 -7.11 5.18 -48.14
C CYS A 469 -6.26 4.34 -49.12
N GLU A 470 -4.96 4.20 -48.85
CA GLU A 470 -4.12 3.30 -49.63
C GLU A 470 -4.41 1.88 -49.16
N GLU A 471 -4.78 1.00 -50.10
CA GLU A 471 -4.85 -0.44 -49.82
C GLU A 471 -3.52 -0.85 -49.19
N LEU A 472 -3.58 -1.34 -47.95
CA LEU A 472 -2.43 -1.95 -47.30
C LEU A 472 -2.04 -3.14 -48.16
N ALA A 473 -1.09 -2.94 -49.09
CA ALA A 473 -0.32 -4.04 -49.64
C ALA A 473 0.11 -4.85 -48.41
N PRO A 474 -0.24 -6.15 -48.33
CA PRO A 474 0.07 -6.95 -47.16
C PRO A 474 1.57 -6.83 -46.96
N GLN A 475 1.99 -6.14 -45.90
CA GLN A 475 3.36 -6.30 -45.46
C GLN A 475 3.51 -7.80 -45.21
N PRO A 476 4.61 -8.43 -45.65
CA PRO A 476 4.90 -9.78 -45.22
C PRO A 476 4.82 -9.74 -43.69
N GLU A 477 3.94 -10.57 -43.12
CA GLU A 477 3.75 -10.63 -41.68
C GLU A 477 5.14 -10.65 -41.03
N ASN A 478 5.42 -9.62 -40.24
CA ASN A 478 6.70 -9.49 -39.56
C ASN A 478 6.93 -10.81 -38.83
N GLU A 479 7.92 -11.61 -39.26
CA GLU A 479 8.13 -12.99 -38.77
C GLU A 479 8.14 -13.02 -37.24
N SER A 480 8.62 -11.94 -36.61
CA SER A 480 8.59 -11.68 -35.18
C SER A 480 7.19 -11.74 -34.54
N ILE A 481 6.15 -11.17 -35.19
CA ILE A 481 4.76 -11.19 -34.72
C ILE A 481 4.14 -12.57 -34.93
N LEU A 482 4.49 -13.25 -36.02
CA LEU A 482 4.07 -14.61 -36.32
C LEU A 482 4.66 -15.60 -35.32
N ILE A 483 5.95 -15.42 -34.98
CA ILE A 483 6.67 -16.13 -33.91
C ILE A 483 6.04 -15.80 -32.55
N LEU A 484 5.75 -14.54 -32.22
CA LEU A 484 5.10 -14.18 -30.96
C LEU A 484 3.68 -14.76 -30.84
N ARG A 485 2.89 -14.75 -31.92
CA ARG A 485 1.58 -15.42 -31.96
C ARG A 485 1.71 -16.93 -31.84
N GLN A 486 2.70 -17.54 -32.49
CA GLN A 486 2.99 -18.95 -32.33
C GLN A 486 3.40 -19.26 -30.88
N MET A 487 4.32 -18.48 -30.29
CA MET A 487 4.75 -18.59 -28.90
C MET A 487 3.57 -18.46 -27.93
N LEU A 488 2.72 -17.43 -28.10
CA LEU A 488 1.50 -17.23 -27.30
C LEU A 488 0.47 -18.35 -27.50
N SER A 489 0.34 -18.88 -28.73
CA SER A 489 -0.54 -20.02 -29.00
C SER A 489 -0.03 -21.34 -28.43
N SER A 490 1.30 -21.52 -28.34
CA SER A 490 1.93 -22.64 -27.62
C SER A 490 1.94 -22.44 -26.10
N LEU A 491 1.77 -21.19 -25.63
CA LEU A 491 1.55 -20.83 -24.23
C LEU A 491 0.07 -20.88 -23.83
N ASN A 492 -0.87 -21.08 -24.77
CA ASN A 492 -2.25 -21.47 -24.49
C ASN A 492 -2.28 -22.91 -23.96
N VAL A 493 -1.77 -23.07 -22.75
CA VAL A 493 -2.17 -24.10 -21.81
C VAL A 493 -3.69 -24.08 -21.78
N HIS A 494 -4.31 -25.22 -22.06
CA HIS A 494 -5.70 -25.44 -21.70
C HIS A 494 -5.76 -25.35 -20.17
N ALA A 495 -5.98 -24.14 -19.67
CA ALA A 495 -6.20 -23.89 -18.26
C ALA A 495 -7.58 -24.48 -17.92
N ASN A 496 -7.58 -25.63 -17.23
CA ASN A 496 -8.56 -25.83 -16.19
C ASN A 496 -8.38 -24.67 -15.19
N GLU A 497 -9.48 -24.03 -14.81
CA GLU A 497 -9.56 -22.73 -14.15
C GLU A 497 -8.88 -22.59 -12.76
N ASP A 498 -8.07 -23.56 -12.30
CA ASP A 498 -7.59 -23.62 -10.91
C ASP A 498 -6.08 -23.42 -10.69
N GLU A 499 -5.26 -23.14 -11.72
CA GLU A 499 -3.83 -22.86 -11.49
C GLU A 499 -3.35 -21.60 -12.26
N VAL A 500 -3.63 -20.43 -11.69
CA VAL A 500 -2.83 -19.23 -11.99
C VAL A 500 -1.50 -19.35 -11.23
N LYS A 501 -0.46 -19.84 -11.91
CA LYS A 501 0.91 -19.54 -11.51
C LYS A 501 1.36 -18.28 -12.23
N ASP A 502 1.57 -17.24 -11.45
CA ASP A 502 2.31 -16.04 -11.83
C ASP A 502 3.64 -16.43 -12.49
N CYS A 503 3.83 -15.91 -13.70
CA CYS A 503 5.13 -15.82 -14.35
C CYS A 503 5.25 -14.43 -14.99
N TYR A 504 5.40 -13.40 -14.15
CA TYR A 504 6.57 -12.51 -14.06
C TYR A 504 6.33 -11.39 -13.05
#